data_AF-K1UBI8-F1
#
_entry.id   AF-K1UBI8-F1
#
_cell.length_a   1.000
_cell.length_b   1.000
_cell.length_c   1.000
_cell.angle_alpha   90.00
_cell.angle_beta   90.00
_cell.angle_gamma   90.00
#
_symmetry.space_group_name_H-M   'P 1'
#
loop_
_entity.id
_entity.type
_entity.pdbx_description
1 polymer ?
#
loop_
_entity_poly.entity_id
_entity_poly.type
_entity_poly.pdbx_seq_one_letter_code
_entity_poly.pdbx_strand_id
1 'polypeptide(L)'
;MFHKQSETRGNQTALIDEMIGNQKVVKAFGYEEKASERFAQINADLQKYSQKAVFYSSLTNPSTRFVNNVIYAGVALVGAFMIPGGALTVGGLSVLLSYANQYMKPFNDISSVIT
;
A
#
# COMPACT_ATOMS: atom_id res chain seq x y z
N MET A 1 -1.18 -10.50 0.62
CA MET A 1 0.24 -10.25 0.26
C MET A 1 1.07 -9.87 1.47
N PHE A 2 0.65 -8.89 2.28
CA PHE A 2 1.33 -8.51 3.52
C PHE A 2 1.53 -9.66 4.52
N HIS A 3 0.54 -10.55 4.67
CA HIS A 3 0.71 -11.75 5.52
C HIS A 3 1.87 -12.64 5.05
N LYS A 4 1.96 -12.94 3.74
CA LYS A 4 3.05 -13.71 3.14
C LYS A 4 4.40 -13.00 3.25
N GLN A 5 4.43 -11.67 3.10
CA GLN A 5 5.63 -10.86 3.35
C GLN A 5 6.08 -10.96 4.82
N SER A 6 5.14 -10.93 5.76
CA SER A 6 5.43 -11.06 7.20
C SER A 6 5.94 -12.46 7.56
N GLU A 7 5.31 -13.51 7.03
CA GLU A 7 5.71 -14.91 7.19
C GLU A 7 7.14 -15.14 6.67
N THR A 8 7.42 -14.73 5.42
CA THR A 8 8.75 -14.90 4.81
C THR A 8 9.84 -14.08 5.51
N ARG A 9 9.50 -12.89 6.02
CA ARG A 9 10.40 -12.10 6.87
C ARG A 9 10.70 -12.82 8.19
N GLY A 10 9.68 -13.40 8.83
CA GLY A 10 9.85 -14.21 10.04
C GLY A 10 10.79 -15.40 9.81
N ASN A 11 10.62 -16.11 8.69
CA ASN A 11 11.50 -17.22 8.31
C ASN A 11 12.96 -16.77 8.10
N GLN A 12 13.16 -15.60 7.48
CA GLN A 12 14.50 -15.02 7.30
C GLN A 12 15.15 -14.69 8.64
N THR A 13 14.43 -14.01 9.54
CA THR A 13 14.91 -13.67 10.88
C THR A 13 15.24 -14.93 11.67
N ALA A 14 14.37 -15.94 11.65
CA ALA A 14 14.60 -17.21 12.34
C ALA A 14 15.88 -17.92 11.85
N LEU A 15 16.13 -17.93 10.53
CA LEU A 15 17.37 -18.48 10.00
C LEU A 15 18.59 -17.67 10.44
N ILE A 16 18.51 -16.34 10.43
CA ILE A 16 19.60 -15.47 10.92
C ILE A 16 19.92 -15.79 12.37
N ASP A 17 18.90 -15.86 13.23
CA ASP A 17 19.07 -16.15 14.66
C ASP A 17 19.67 -17.55 14.89
N GLU A 18 19.23 -18.57 14.13
CA GLU A 18 19.77 -19.93 14.19
C GLU A 18 21.26 -19.96 13.80
N MET A 19 21.63 -19.27 12.71
CA MET A 19 23.00 -19.26 12.19
C MET A 19 23.96 -18.46 13.08
N ILE A 20 23.52 -17.30 13.61
CA ILE A 20 24.32 -16.49 14.52
C ILE A 20 24.47 -17.20 15.87
N GLY A 21 23.38 -17.74 16.42
CA GLY A 21 23.41 -18.47 17.69
C GLY A 21 24.31 -19.71 17.65
N ASN A 22 24.39 -20.39 16.50
CA ASN A 22 25.18 -21.60 16.31
C ASN A 22 26.44 -21.39 15.46
N GLN A 23 26.97 -20.16 15.35
CA GLN A 23 28.07 -19.84 14.44
C GLN A 23 29.30 -20.76 14.59
N LYS A 24 29.65 -21.14 15.82
CA LYS A 24 30.76 -22.07 16.08
C LYS A 24 30.53 -23.45 15.48
N VAL A 25 29.29 -23.96 15.57
CA VAL A 25 28.89 -25.25 15.01
C VAL A 25 28.89 -25.17 13.49
N VAL A 26 28.30 -24.11 12.92
CA VAL A 26 28.29 -23.88 11.47
C VAL A 26 29.72 -23.93 10.90
N LYS A 27 30.66 -23.21 11.53
CA LYS A 27 32.08 -23.22 11.12
C LYS A 27 32.77 -24.57 11.31
N ALA A 28 32.51 -25.24 12.44
CA ALA A 28 33.14 -26.53 12.73
C ALA A 28 32.77 -27.62 11.70
N PHE A 29 31.57 -27.53 11.13
CA PHE A 29 31.06 -28.49 10.15
C PHE A 29 31.10 -28.00 8.69
N GLY A 30 31.67 -26.82 8.41
CA GLY A 30 31.74 -26.27 7.05
C GLY A 30 30.36 -26.02 6.43
N TYR A 31 29.36 -25.64 7.24
CA TYR A 31 27.96 -25.52 6.83
C TYR A 31 27.61 -24.14 6.24
N GLU A 32 28.57 -23.23 6.11
CA GLU A 32 28.37 -21.85 5.68
C GLU A 32 27.70 -21.74 4.30
N GLU A 33 28.14 -22.55 3.33
CA GLU A 33 27.64 -22.48 1.96
C GLU A 33 26.18 -22.95 1.88
N LYS A 34 25.83 -24.04 2.57
CA LYS A 34 24.44 -24.52 2.69
C LYS A 34 23.54 -23.52 3.40
N ALA A 35 24.05 -22.87 4.45
CA ALA A 35 23.32 -21.82 5.15
C ALA A 35 23.07 -20.61 4.23
N SER A 36 24.07 -20.23 3.42
CA SER A 36 23.98 -19.15 2.43
C SER A 36 22.97 -19.46 1.34
N GLU A 37 22.96 -20.67 0.78
CA GLU A 37 21.96 -21.12 -0.20
C GLU A 37 20.54 -21.06 0.37
N ARG A 38 20.35 -21.56 1.60
CA ARG A 38 19.05 -21.50 2.30
C ARG A 38 18.60 -20.05 2.51
N PHE A 39 19.52 -19.17 2.90
CA PHE A 39 19.24 -17.75 3.06
C PHE A 39 18.84 -17.11 1.73
N ALA A 40 19.55 -17.42 0.64
CA ALA A 40 19.26 -16.88 -0.68
C ALA A 40 17.86 -17.26 -1.16
N GLN A 41 17.43 -18.51 -0.94
CA GLN A 41 16.08 -18.98 -1.27
C GLN A 41 15.00 -18.22 -0.49
N ILE A 42 15.14 -18.12 0.83
CA ILE A 42 14.17 -17.39 1.68
C ILE A 42 14.13 -15.90 1.31
N ASN A 43 15.30 -15.32 1.02
CA ASN A 43 15.40 -13.92 0.62
C ASN A 43 14.73 -13.65 -0.73
N ALA A 44 14.85 -14.56 -1.70
CA ALA A 44 14.17 -14.45 -2.98
C ALA A 44 12.64 -14.47 -2.82
N ASP A 45 12.12 -15.32 -1.93
CA ASP A 45 10.69 -15.36 -1.61
C ASP A 45 10.24 -14.07 -0.94
N LEU A 46 10.97 -13.59 0.08
CA LEU A 46 10.67 -12.32 0.73
C LEU A 46 10.69 -11.16 -0.26
N GLN A 47 11.69 -11.10 -1.16
CA GLN A 47 11.78 -10.09 -2.21
C GLN A 47 10.52 -10.10 -3.10
N LYS A 48 10.11 -11.28 -3.56
CA LYS A 48 8.93 -11.45 -4.42
C LYS A 48 7.65 -10.99 -3.74
N TYR A 49 7.41 -11.37 -2.49
CA TYR A 49 6.20 -10.97 -1.76
C TYR A 49 6.24 -9.51 -1.35
N SER A 50 7.40 -9.01 -0.92
CA SER A 50 7.60 -7.61 -0.53
C SER A 50 7.40 -6.67 -1.71
N GLN A 51 7.98 -6.97 -2.87
CA GLN A 51 7.83 -6.14 -4.07
C GLN A 51 6.37 -6.06 -4.50
N LYS A 52 5.64 -7.18 -4.49
CA LYS A 52 4.20 -7.17 -4.79
C LYS A 52 3.41 -6.38 -3.76
N ALA A 53 3.66 -6.58 -2.47
CA ALA A 53 2.95 -5.87 -1.40
C ALA A 53 3.15 -4.35 -1.50
N VAL A 54 4.39 -3.90 -1.69
CA VAL A 54 4.72 -2.48 -1.89
C VAL A 54 4.11 -1.94 -3.18
N PHE A 55 4.11 -2.71 -4.27
CA PHE A 55 3.47 -2.30 -5.51
C PHE A 55 1.96 -2.03 -5.32
N TYR A 56 1.24 -2.94 -4.69
CA TYR A 56 -0.17 -2.72 -4.35
C TYR A 56 -0.35 -1.50 -3.45
N SER A 57 0.52 -1.32 -2.45
CA SER A 57 0.45 -0.17 -1.55
C SER A 57 0.67 1.16 -2.25
N SER A 58 1.66 1.20 -3.15
CA SER A 58 1.99 2.39 -3.94
C SER A 58 0.87 2.80 -4.91
N LEU A 59 0.00 1.85 -5.30
CA LEU A 59 -1.11 2.12 -6.21
C LEU A 59 -2.34 2.70 -5.49
N THR A 60 -2.48 2.47 -4.19
CA THR A 60 -3.63 2.93 -3.40
C THR A 60 -3.79 4.45 -3.47
N ASN A 61 -2.75 5.23 -3.18
CA ASN A 61 -2.84 6.70 -3.17
C ASN A 61 -3.18 7.29 -4.56
N PRO A 62 -2.49 6.94 -5.66
CA PRO A 62 -2.89 7.35 -7.01
C PRO A 62 -4.33 6.98 -7.36
N SER A 63 -4.76 5.77 -7.00
CA SER A 63 -6.13 5.30 -7.28
C SER A 63 -7.18 6.11 -6.54
N THR A 64 -6.97 6.40 -5.25
CA THR A 64 -7.90 7.22 -4.50
C THR A 64 -7.94 8.66 -5.03
N ARG A 65 -6.78 9.24 -5.40
CA ARG A 65 -6.75 10.56 -6.06
C ARG A 65 -7.51 10.56 -7.39
N PHE A 66 -7.40 9.50 -8.18
CA PHE A 66 -8.13 9.36 -9.43
C PHE A 66 -9.65 9.34 -9.19
N VAL A 67 -10.13 8.47 -8.29
CA VAL A 67 -11.55 8.42 -7.90
C VAL A 67 -12.03 9.78 -7.39
N ASN A 68 -11.18 10.46 -6.62
CA ASN A 68 -11.51 11.77 -6.08
C ASN A 68 -11.72 12.82 -7.18
N ASN A 69 -10.83 12.87 -8.17
CA ASN A 69 -10.96 13.77 -9.29
C ASN A 69 -12.18 13.45 -10.17
N VAL A 70 -12.53 12.17 -10.34
CA VAL A 70 -13.72 11.76 -11.10
C VAL A 70 -15.00 12.23 -10.43
N ILE A 71 -15.13 12.04 -9.11
CA ILE A 71 -16.30 12.51 -8.36
C ILE A 71 -16.37 14.04 -8.39
N TYR A 72 -15.24 14.73 -8.19
CA TYR A 72 -15.19 16.20 -8.28
C TYR A 72 -15.64 16.69 -9.66
N ALA A 73 -15.14 16.09 -10.74
CA ALA A 73 -15.54 16.42 -12.10
C ALA A 73 -17.03 16.14 -12.34
N GLY A 74 -17.57 15.03 -11.83
CA GLY A 74 -18.99 14.71 -11.91
C GLY A 74 -19.88 15.75 -11.23
N VAL A 75 -19.54 16.13 -10.00
CA VAL A 75 -20.27 17.19 -9.25
C VAL A 75 -20.16 18.53 -9.98
N ALA A 76 -18.97 18.87 -10.48
CA ALA A 76 -18.76 20.12 -11.21
C ALA A 76 -19.59 20.18 -12.50
N LEU A 77 -19.58 19.12 -13.31
CA LEU A 77 -20.33 19.05 -14.56
C LEU A 77 -21.84 19.14 -14.31
N VAL A 78 -22.38 18.24 -13.46
CA VAL A 78 -23.82 18.21 -13.16
C VAL A 78 -24.27 19.53 -12.54
N GLY A 79 -23.52 20.04 -11.56
CA GLY A 79 -23.82 21.31 -10.91
C GLY A 79 -23.81 22.49 -11.87
N ALA A 80 -22.82 22.56 -12.79
CA ALA A 80 -22.75 23.62 -13.78
C ALA A 80 -23.95 23.62 -14.74
N PHE A 81 -24.44 22.43 -15.14
CA PHE A 81 -25.64 22.32 -15.98
C PHE A 81 -26.93 22.78 -15.27
N MET A 82 -26.99 22.75 -13.94
CA MET A 82 -28.16 23.15 -13.16
C MET A 82 -28.25 24.66 -12.89
N ILE A 83 -27.16 25.41 -13.08
CA ILE A 83 -27.10 26.86 -12.80
C ILE A 83 -28.01 27.67 -13.73
N PRO A 84 -28.03 27.47 -15.06
CA PRO A 84 -28.89 28.24 -15.96
C PRO A 84 -30.39 28.08 -15.66
N GLY A 85 -30.80 26.94 -15.10
CA GLY A 85 -32.18 26.65 -14.71
C GLY A 85 -32.61 27.27 -13.37
N GLY A 86 -31.71 27.99 -12.68
CA GLY A 86 -31.99 28.61 -11.37
C GLY A 86 -32.10 27.64 -10.19
N ALA A 87 -31.98 26.32 -10.43
CA ALA A 87 -32.05 25.28 -9.41
C ALA A 87 -30.81 25.27 -8.49
N LEU A 88 -29.68 25.82 -8.94
CA LEU A 88 -28.45 25.91 -8.18
C LEU A 88 -27.77 27.26 -8.44
N THR A 89 -27.23 27.89 -7.40
CA THR A 89 -26.42 29.11 -7.56
C THR A 89 -24.94 28.75 -7.72
N VAL A 90 -24.15 29.66 -8.29
CA VAL A 90 -22.68 29.51 -8.37
C VAL A 90 -22.08 29.29 -6.98
N GLY A 91 -22.54 30.03 -5.96
CA GLY A 91 -22.11 29.86 -4.57
C GLY A 91 -22.49 28.49 -4.00
N GLY A 92 -23.69 27.99 -4.30
CA GLY A 92 -24.14 26.66 -3.90
C GLY A 92 -23.26 25.54 -4.48
N LEU A 93 -22.86 25.68 -5.76
CA LEU A 93 -21.92 24.76 -6.38
C LEU A 93 -20.54 24.79 -5.69
N SER A 94 -20.01 25.98 -5.36
CA SER A 94 -18.74 26.11 -4.64
C SER A 94 -18.74 25.41 -3.28
N VAL A 95 -19.85 25.48 -2.54
CA VAL A 95 -20.03 24.76 -1.27
C VAL A 95 -20.08 23.24 -1.50
N LEU A 96 -20.85 22.78 -2.50
CA LEU A 96 -20.93 21.36 -2.86
C LEU A 96 -19.57 20.77 -3.23
N LEU A 97 -18.78 21.48 -4.04
CA LEU A 97 -17.43 21.05 -4.42
C LEU A 97 -16.47 21.02 -3.21
N SER A 98 -16.63 21.95 -2.28
CA SER A 98 -15.86 21.97 -1.02
C SER A 98 -16.23 20.78 -0.13
N TYR A 99 -17.51 20.41 -0.07
CA TYR A 99 -17.95 19.21 0.65
C TYR A 99 -17.50 17.92 -0.02
N ALA A 100 -17.53 17.84 -1.36
CA ALA A 100 -17.02 16.68 -2.08
C ALA A 100 -15.54 16.41 -1.72
N ASN A 101 -14.70 17.44 -1.66
CA ASN A 101 -13.31 17.31 -1.24
C ASN A 101 -13.15 16.92 0.24
N GLN A 102 -13.96 17.49 1.14
CA GLN A 102 -13.90 17.14 2.58
C GLN A 102 -14.34 15.70 2.84
N TYR A 103 -15.36 15.22 2.14
CA TYR A 103 -15.89 13.86 2.28
C TYR A 103 -14.85 12.81 1.87
N MET A 104 -13.88 13.16 1.03
CA MET A 104 -12.84 12.25 0.54
C MET A 104 -11.66 12.07 1.51
N LYS A 105 -11.43 13.03 2.39
CA LYS A 105 -10.33 12.97 3.37
C LYS A 105 -10.40 11.71 4.26
N PRO A 106 -11.53 11.35 4.90
CA PRO A 106 -11.60 10.15 5.72
C PRO A 106 -11.37 8.85 4.93
N PHE A 107 -11.73 8.79 3.63
CA PHE A 107 -11.44 7.61 2.81
C PHE A 107 -9.94 7.47 2.51
N ASN A 108 -9.24 8.58 2.27
CA ASN A 108 -7.77 8.56 2.12
C ASN A 108 -7.10 8.05 3.40
N ASP A 109 -7.56 8.53 4.56
CA ASP A 109 -7.00 8.18 5.86
C ASP A 109 -7.24 6.69 6.19
N ILE A 110 -8.45 6.18 5.96
CA ILE A 110 -8.78 4.75 6.15
C ILE A 110 -7.96 3.87 5.19
N SER A 111 -7.84 4.28 3.93
CA SER A 111 -7.10 3.53 2.91
C SER A 111 -5.60 3.42 3.27
N SER A 112 -5.04 4.47 3.88
CA SER A 112 -3.65 4.48 4.38
C SER A 112 -3.42 3.59 5.61
N VAL A 113 -4.46 3.26 6.38
CA VAL A 113 -4.32 2.38 7.57
C VAL A 113 -4.45 0.91 7.18
N ILE A 114 -5.24 0.62 6.15
CA ILE A 114 -5.50 -0.76 5.68
C ILE A 114 -4.39 -1.28 4.75
N THR A 115 -3.70 -0.37 4.06
CA THR A 115 -2.70 -0.67 3.03
C THR A 115 -1.29 -0.46 3.53
#